data_AF-A0AAE3AHA6-F1
#
_entry.id   AF-A0AAE3AHA6-F1
#
_cell.length_a   1.000
_cell.length_b   1.000
_cell.length_c   1.000
_cell.angle_alpha   90.00
_cell.angle_beta   90.00
_cell.angle_gamma   90.00
#
_symmetry.space_group_name_H-M   'P 1'
#
loop_
_entity.id
_entity.type
_entity.pdbx_description
1 polymer ?
#
loop_
_entity_poly.entity_id
_entity_poly.type
_entity_poly.pdbx_seq_one_letter_code
_entity_poly.pdbx_strand_id
1 'polypeptide(L)'
;MSQRLTAKLGGIIILEQSDSNEITRLTVHESAGKVFSQFLFDCNTEQEAKTACRIAEKMLKTPVWLLKNRDDIESAKLCRKTLETYLESSASQ
;
A
#
# COMPACT_ATOMS: atom_id res chain seq x y z
N MET A 1 -28.56 6.82 8.39
CA MET A 1 -27.47 7.19 7.47
C MET A 1 -26.14 6.91 8.15
N SER A 2 -25.41 5.88 7.73
CA SER A 2 -24.09 5.59 8.30
C SER A 2 -23.09 6.63 7.82
N GLN A 3 -22.41 7.33 8.74
CA GLN A 3 -21.33 8.25 8.39
C GLN A 3 -20.23 7.47 7.65
N ARG A 4 -19.89 7.91 6.43
CA ARG A 4 -18.70 7.42 5.73
C ARG A 4 -17.48 7.94 6.48
N LEU A 5 -16.81 7.06 7.21
CA LEU A 5 -15.48 7.33 7.76
C LEU A 5 -14.49 7.32 6.60
N THR A 6 -13.86 8.46 6.33
CA THR A 6 -12.83 8.60 5.29
C THR A 6 -11.50 8.94 5.94
N ALA A 7 -10.42 8.26 5.54
CA ALA A 7 -9.06 8.55 5.98
C ALA A 7 -8.14 8.82 4.79
N LYS A 8 -7.03 9.54 5.02
CA LYS A 8 -5.96 9.66 4.03
C LYS A 8 -5.24 8.31 3.91
N LEU A 9 -4.94 7.90 2.68
CA LEU A 9 -4.12 6.71 2.43
C LEU A 9 -2.68 7.00 2.91
N GLY A 10 -2.24 6.28 3.95
CA GLY A 10 -0.92 6.46 4.56
C GLY A 10 0.13 5.43 4.11
N GLY A 11 -0.31 4.32 3.53
CA GLY A 11 0.56 3.21 3.15
C GLY A 11 -0.22 2.07 2.49
N ILE A 12 0.45 1.25 1.69
CA ILE A 12 -0.10 0.02 1.12
C ILE A 12 0.78 -1.15 1.55
N ILE A 13 0.17 -2.24 2.01
CA ILE A 13 0.86 -3.49 2.32
C ILE A 13 0.36 -4.55 1.36
N ILE A 14 1.27 -5.12 0.58
CA ILE A 14 1.01 -6.26 -0.27
C ILE A 14 1.37 -7.52 0.50
N LEU A 15 0.45 -8.47 0.54
CA LEU A 15 0.65 -9.74 1.23
C LEU A 15 1.10 -10.79 0.21
N GLU A 16 2.14 -11.54 0.57
CA GLU A 16 2.65 -12.68 -0.19
C GLU A 16 2.91 -13.83 0.79
N GLN A 17 2.41 -15.01 0.49
CA GLN A 17 2.66 -16.18 1.33
C GLN A 17 4.10 -16.65 1.14
N SER A 18 4.78 -16.98 2.24
CA SER A 18 6.19 -17.39 2.22
C SER A 18 6.50 -18.31 3.39
N ASP A 19 7.60 -19.07 3.25
CA ASP A 19 8.19 -19.86 4.34
C ASP A 19 9.01 -19.00 5.30
N SER A 20 8.93 -17.67 5.26
CA SER A 20 9.59 -16.74 6.20
C SER A 20 8.77 -15.47 6.38
N ASN A 21 8.91 -14.83 7.54
CA ASN A 21 8.33 -13.52 7.81
C ASN A 21 9.33 -12.42 7.47
N GLU A 22 9.05 -11.66 6.42
CA GLU A 22 9.90 -10.58 5.94
C GLU A 22 9.04 -9.41 5.48
N ILE A 23 9.46 -8.20 5.82
CA ILE A 23 8.82 -6.98 5.32
C ILE A 23 9.86 -6.09 4.67
N THR A 24 9.59 -5.66 3.45
CA THR A 24 10.51 -4.82 2.68
C THR A 24 9.75 -3.68 2.02
N ARG A 25 10.33 -2.48 2.08
CA ARG A 25 9.80 -1.32 1.38
C ARG A 25 10.13 -1.45 -0.10
N LEU A 26 9.11 -1.41 -0.94
CA LEU A 26 9.28 -1.50 -2.39
C LEU A 26 9.66 -0.14 -2.98
N THR A 27 10.47 -0.16 -4.03
CA THR A 27 10.65 1.01 -4.90
C THR A 27 9.36 1.32 -5.66
N VAL A 28 9.25 2.52 -6.23
CA VAL A 28 8.12 2.92 -7.07
C VAL A 28 7.95 1.98 -8.27
N HIS A 29 9.06 1.51 -8.85
CA HIS A 29 9.03 0.60 -9.98
C HIS A 29 8.49 -0.78 -9.60
N GLU A 30 8.96 -1.35 -8.48
CA GLU A 30 8.48 -2.64 -7.99
C GLU A 30 7.02 -2.59 -7.52
N SER A 31 6.59 -1.46 -6.93
CA SER A 31 5.23 -1.30 -6.44
C SER A 31 4.21 -1.10 -7.56
N ALA A 32 4.56 -0.41 -8.64
CA ALA A 32 3.63 -0.10 -9.74
C ALA A 32 2.94 -1.34 -10.30
N GLY A 33 3.71 -2.37 -10.65
CA GLY A 33 3.15 -3.62 -11.21
C GLY A 33 2.25 -4.37 -10.23
N LYS A 34 2.67 -4.45 -8.96
CA LYS A 34 1.90 -5.17 -7.92
C LYS A 34 0.65 -4.40 -7.47
N VAL A 35 0.67 -3.07 -7.48
CA VAL A 35 -0.48 -2.25 -7.07
C VAL A 35 -1.49 -2.18 -8.22
N PHE A 36 -1.07 -1.82 -9.43
CA PHE A 36 -2.01 -1.62 -10.53
C PHE A 36 -2.67 -2.88 -11.06
N SER A 37 -2.04 -4.04 -10.89
CA SER A 37 -2.67 -5.33 -11.21
C SER A 37 -3.89 -5.65 -10.33
N GLN A 38 -4.04 -4.97 -9.18
CA GLN A 38 -5.15 -5.20 -8.25
C GLN A 38 -6.36 -4.30 -8.50
N PHE A 39 -6.25 -3.31 -9.40
CA PHE A 39 -7.31 -2.36 -9.68
C PHE A 39 -7.77 -2.46 -11.13
N LEU A 40 -9.08 -2.45 -11.31
CA LEU A 40 -9.70 -2.20 -12.60
C LEU A 40 -10.17 -0.74 -12.60
N PHE A 41 -9.71 0.02 -13.59
CA PHE A 41 -10.16 1.39 -13.81
C PHE A 41 -11.11 1.38 -15.00
N ASP A 42 -12.38 1.69 -14.76
CA ASP A 42 -13.30 2.02 -15.83
C ASP A 42 -12.89 3.37 -16.42
N CYS A 43 -12.60 3.38 -17.72
CA CYS A 43 -12.13 4.55 -18.46
C CYS A 43 -13.02 4.79 -19.69
N ASN A 44 -14.34 4.74 -19.50
CA ASN A 44 -15.31 4.88 -20.60
C ASN A 44 -15.47 6.34 -21.03
N THR A 45 -15.11 7.28 -20.16
CA THR A 45 -15.11 8.72 -20.45
C THR A 45 -13.74 9.36 -20.19
N GLU A 46 -13.49 10.51 -20.82
CA GLU A 46 -12.25 11.29 -20.57
C GLU A 46 -12.09 11.64 -19.09
N GLN A 47 -13.20 11.96 -18.41
CA GLN A 47 -13.19 12.32 -16.99
C GLN A 47 -12.84 11.13 -16.09
N GLU A 48 -13.32 9.94 -16.44
CA GLU A 48 -12.97 8.69 -15.77
C GLU A 48 -11.48 8.37 -15.96
N ALA A 49 -10.96 8.49 -17.18
CA ALA A 49 -9.54 8.31 -17.46
C ALA A 49 -8.65 9.28 -16.66
N LYS A 50 -9.01 10.57 -16.60
CA LYS A 50 -8.33 11.56 -15.76
C LYS A 50 -8.36 11.19 -14.28
N THR A 51 -9.48 10.66 -13.82
CA THR A 51 -9.64 10.24 -12.42
C THR A 51 -8.80 9.01 -12.10
N ALA A 52 -8.78 8.02 -12.99
CA ALA A 52 -7.93 6.83 -12.88
C ALA A 52 -6.45 7.22 -12.81
N CYS A 53 -5.98 8.11 -13.70
CA CYS A 53 -4.61 8.63 -13.66
C CYS A 53 -4.27 9.31 -12.33
N ARG A 54 -5.17 10.12 -11.80
CA ARG A 54 -4.97 10.79 -10.49
C ARG A 54 -4.91 9.79 -9.33
N ILE A 55 -5.73 8.75 -9.36
CA ILE A 55 -5.70 7.68 -8.35
C ILE A 55 -4.38 6.92 -8.46
N ALA A 56 -3.98 6.56 -9.68
CA ALA A 56 -2.75 5.85 -9.94
C ALA A 56 -1.52 6.62 -9.46
N GLU A 57 -1.44 7.92 -9.75
CA GLU A 57 -0.38 8.80 -9.27
C GLU A 57 -0.33 8.85 -7.73
N LYS A 58 -1.50 8.96 -7.08
CA LYS A 58 -1.57 8.97 -5.62
C LYS A 58 -1.11 7.64 -5.01
N MET A 59 -1.44 6.51 -5.63
CA MET A 59 -0.98 5.19 -5.20
C MET A 59 0.53 5.05 -5.32
N LEU A 60 1.15 5.54 -6.40
CA LEU A 60 2.61 5.48 -6.59
C LEU A 60 3.40 6.35 -5.60
N LYS A 61 2.81 7.48 -5.17
CA LYS A 61 3.41 8.35 -4.15
C LYS A 61 3.24 7.80 -2.73
N THR A 62 2.34 6.83 -2.54
CA THR A 62 2.11 6.20 -1.25
C THR A 62 3.20 5.17 -0.99
N PRO A 63 3.80 5.11 0.22
CA PRO A 63 4.79 4.08 0.53
C PRO A 63 4.14 2.69 0.47
N VAL A 64 4.82 1.76 -0.19
CA VAL A 64 4.35 0.38 -0.38
C VAL A 64 5.34 -0.60 0.23
N TRP A 65 4.82 -1.56 0.98
CA TRP A 65 5.60 -2.67 1.54
C TRP A 65 5.12 -4.00 1.02
N LEU A 66 6.05 -4.93 0.82
CA LEU A 66 5.75 -6.34 0.64
C LEU A 66 5.95 -7.05 1.98
N LEU A 67 4.88 -7.65 2.50
CA LEU A 67 4.91 -8.51 3.68
C LEU A 67 4.80 -9.97 3.23
N LYS A 68 5.95 -10.63 3.21
CA LYS A 68 6.04 -12.08 3.10
C LYS A 68 5.73 -12.69 4.46
N ASN A 69 4.76 -13.59 4.53
CA ASN A 69 4.33 -14.14 5.81
C ASN A 69 3.95 -15.63 5.76
N ARG A 70 4.14 -16.30 6.90
CA ARG A 70 3.75 -17.69 7.18
C ARG A 70 2.33 -17.81 7.75
N ASP A 71 1.51 -16.75 7.66
CA ASP A 71 0.19 -16.66 8.31
C ASP A 71 0.23 -16.83 9.84
N ASP A 72 1.26 -16.25 10.48
CA ASP A 72 1.43 -16.27 11.94
C ASP A 72 1.33 -14.87 12.58
N ILE A 73 1.18 -14.85 13.91
CA ILE A 73 1.09 -13.60 14.69
C ILE A 73 2.39 -12.79 14.68
N GLU A 74 3.53 -13.43 14.43
CA GLU A 74 4.83 -12.75 14.40
C GLU A 74 4.94 -11.85 13.16
N SER A 75 4.33 -12.25 12.05
CA SER A 75 4.23 -11.43 10.84
C SER A 75 3.45 -10.12 11.08
N ALA A 76 2.35 -10.18 11.86
CA ALA A 76 1.59 -9.00 12.26
C ALA A 76 2.39 -8.08 13.20
N LYS A 77 3.12 -8.65 14.16
CA LYS A 77 4.01 -7.89 15.06
C LYS A 77 5.14 -7.21 14.29
N LEU A 78 5.76 -7.93 13.35
CA LEU A 78 6.79 -7.41 12.47
C LEU A 78 6.26 -6.23 11.66
N CYS A 79 5.09 -6.39 11.02
CA CYS A 79 4.44 -5.33 10.26
C CYS A 79 4.21 -4.08 11.12
N ARG A 80 3.60 -4.24 12.30
CA ARG A 80 3.34 -3.14 13.23
C ARG A 80 4.63 -2.38 13.59
N LYS A 81 5.66 -3.11 14.01
CA LYS A 81 6.95 -2.53 14.40
C LYS A 81 7.56 -1.72 13.25
N THR A 82 7.55 -2.27 12.03
CA THR A 82 8.07 -1.58 10.84
C THR A 82 7.32 -0.28 10.56
N LEU A 83 5.99 -0.27 10.69
CA LEU A 83 5.18 0.93 10.49
C LEU A 83 5.43 1.98 11.59
N GLU A 84 5.52 1.56 12.85
CA GLU A 84 5.82 2.46 13.97
C GLU A 84 7.18 3.16 13.75
N THR A 85 8.23 2.41 13.41
CA THR A 85 9.55 2.99 13.08
C THR A 85 9.49 3.94 11.89
N TYR A 86 8.72 3.61 10.84
CA TYR A 86 8.54 4.50 9.70
C TYR A 86 7.87 5.81 10.09
N LEU A 87 6.82 5.76 10.90
CA LEU A 87 6.10 6.93 11.37
C LEU A 87 6.97 7.82 12.26
N GLU A 88 7.74 7.22 13.18
CA GLU A 88 8.72 7.94 14.02
C GLU A 88 9.78 8.66 13.17
N SER A 89 10.32 7.99 12.14
CA SER A 89 11.29 8.59 11.23
C SER A 89 10.71 9.71 10.36
N SER A 90 9.42 9.62 10.00
CA SER A 90 8.73 10.60 9.16
C SER A 90 8.21 11.80 9.96
N ALA A 91 8.05 11.67 11.28
CA ALA A 91 7.65 12.76 12.18
C ALA A 91 8.84 13.63 12.63
N SER A 92 10.07 13.16 12.39
CA SER A 92 11.32 13.85 12.74
C SER A 92 11.90 14.70 11.60
N GLN A 93 11.18 14.80 10.47
CA GLN A 93 11.52 15.58 9.27
C GLN A 93 10.50 16.70 9.06
#